data_AF-A0A2I0HXR4-F1
#
_entry.id   AF-A0A2I0HXR4-F1
#
_cell.length_a   1.000
_cell.length_b   1.000
_cell.length_c   1.000
_cell.angle_alpha   90.00
_cell.angle_beta   90.00
_cell.angle_gamma   90.00
#
_symmetry.space_group_name_H-M   'P 1'
#
loop_
_entity.id
_entity.type
_entity.pdbx_description
1 polymer ?
#
loop_
_entity_poly.entity_id
_entity_poly.type
_entity_poly.pdbx_seq_one_letter_code
_entity_poly.pdbx_strand_id
1 'polypeptide(L)'
;MKPGHVYLCLFFLLFEPSMTILVSSPFTQSSGRVDQCNAIFQFSNSLGIATRIESSYYCNANFYNWTSYPRTASWMRGTDCCKWDGITCDNVTGDVIEVNLSCSRLQGILHVNSTLFSLRNLRALYLRDNKLDGPIPPCLGNLTKISSLSLSFNHIRGSLPRSLANCTSNLGELDFSNNELEDLFPSWLEALPSLYVLGLRSNKFHGLVKSSRSAQPFPRLHIFDISNNNFSGAFPTQYIASFKGMMGGDKVRGNLLFQEHGVRNFYTTHVIGKGNILDLRRIHKTYTVIDLSCNHFQGEIPELIGDLKLLIGLNFSHNNLTGAIPYSLGNLTNLEWLDLSFNNLTGKIPGSLADLTSLEYLNLSTNRLVGPIPEGKQLNTFQSDAFGGNPGLCGFPLQRQCGGDANEPPASSTLKDEENTNNGSWIEWQAVPLGYGCGTVLGLSVGYIILHFQRPLWLMRMIERRIYKLQRRARRTHER
;
A
#
# COMPACT_ATOMS: atom_id res chain seq x y z
N MET A 1 -84.25 -66.54 -12.47
CA MET A 1 -84.18 -67.39 -11.25
C MET A 1 -83.59 -66.57 -10.11
N LYS A 2 -84.06 -66.84 -8.90
CA LYS A 2 -83.99 -66.10 -7.63
C LYS A 2 -82.56 -66.10 -6.99
N PRO A 3 -82.30 -65.43 -5.83
CA PRO A 3 -81.32 -64.33 -5.68
C PRO A 3 -80.36 -64.48 -4.45
N GLY A 4 -79.66 -63.42 -4.03
CA GLY A 4 -79.09 -63.26 -2.67
C GLY A 4 -78.25 -61.98 -2.50
N HIS A 5 -78.82 -60.88 -1.97
CA HIS A 5 -78.69 -60.34 -0.59
C HIS A 5 -77.34 -59.62 -0.30
N VAL A 6 -77.28 -58.27 -0.27
CA VAL A 6 -77.49 -57.31 0.86
C VAL A 6 -76.40 -57.47 1.94
N TYR A 7 -75.52 -56.50 2.24
CA TYR A 7 -75.66 -55.23 3.03
C TYR A 7 -74.61 -54.20 2.52
N LEU A 8 -74.86 -52.91 2.24
CA LEU A 8 -75.31 -51.74 3.02
C LEU A 8 -74.41 -51.34 4.22
N CYS A 9 -73.62 -50.26 4.04
CA CYS A 9 -73.47 -49.08 4.92
C CYS A 9 -72.40 -48.13 4.30
N LEU A 10 -72.81 -47.00 3.67
CA LEU A 10 -72.81 -45.61 4.20
C LEU A 10 -71.39 -45.11 4.56
N PHE A 11 -70.84 -43.96 4.16
CA PHE A 11 -71.33 -42.73 3.53
C PHE A 11 -70.11 -41.87 3.10
N PHE A 12 -70.18 -41.22 1.93
CA PHE A 12 -69.79 -39.83 1.61
C PHE A 12 -68.33 -39.33 1.80
N LEU A 13 -67.68 -38.96 0.66
CA LEU A 13 -67.26 -37.59 0.25
C LEU A 13 -65.79 -37.26 0.63
N LEU A 14 -64.88 -36.71 -0.18
CA LEU A 14 -64.86 -35.93 -1.44
C LEU A 14 -63.49 -36.17 -2.12
N PHE A 15 -63.42 -36.41 -3.43
CA PHE A 15 -62.93 -35.47 -4.46
C PHE A 15 -61.51 -34.89 -4.23
N GLU A 16 -60.56 -35.37 -5.03
CA GLU A 16 -59.37 -34.62 -5.51
C GLU A 16 -59.02 -35.20 -6.91
N PRO A 17 -59.10 -34.40 -7.99
CA PRO A 17 -58.70 -34.84 -9.31
C PRO A 17 -57.25 -34.42 -9.65
N SER A 18 -56.58 -35.35 -10.33
CA SER A 18 -55.66 -35.08 -11.44
C SER A 18 -54.27 -34.51 -11.15
N MET A 19 -53.28 -35.42 -11.24
CA MET A 19 -52.11 -35.33 -12.13
C MET A 19 -51.65 -33.91 -12.49
N THR A 20 -50.65 -33.41 -11.76
CA THR A 20 -49.71 -32.42 -12.30
C THR A 20 -48.40 -33.10 -12.67
N ILE A 21 -48.06 -32.90 -13.93
CA ILE A 21 -46.89 -33.36 -14.65
C ILE A 21 -45.61 -32.85 -13.95
N LEU A 22 -44.69 -33.78 -13.66
CA LEU A 22 -43.30 -33.47 -13.34
C LEU A 22 -42.66 -32.74 -14.52
N VAL A 23 -42.65 -31.41 -14.48
CA VAL A 23 -41.71 -30.61 -15.27
C VAL A 23 -40.42 -30.55 -14.44
N SER A 24 -39.46 -31.39 -14.79
CA SER A 24 -38.08 -31.28 -14.31
C SER A 24 -37.50 -29.95 -14.81
N SER A 25 -37.46 -28.93 -13.95
CA SER A 25 -36.68 -27.72 -14.17
C SER A 25 -35.18 -28.08 -14.09
N PRO A 26 -34.37 -27.79 -15.12
CA PRO A 26 -32.95 -28.10 -15.11
C PRO A 26 -32.17 -26.99 -14.40
N PHE A 27 -32.45 -26.71 -13.13
CA PHE A 27 -31.58 -25.90 -12.26
C PHE A 27 -31.93 -26.18 -10.79
N THR A 28 -31.46 -27.30 -10.26
CA THR A 28 -31.30 -27.46 -8.82
C THR A 28 -30.12 -26.60 -8.39
N GLN A 29 -30.36 -25.32 -8.07
CA GLN A 29 -29.43 -24.54 -7.26
C GLN A 29 -29.20 -25.34 -5.96
N SER A 30 -27.98 -25.81 -5.73
CA SER A 30 -27.66 -26.53 -4.49
C SER A 30 -27.98 -25.63 -3.29
N SER A 31 -28.60 -26.19 -2.25
CA SER A 31 -28.98 -25.45 -1.03
C SER A 31 -27.84 -24.59 -0.50
N GLY A 32 -26.60 -25.11 -0.53
CA GLY A 32 -25.42 -24.40 -0.06
C GLY A 32 -25.05 -23.14 -0.87
N ARG A 33 -25.37 -23.07 -2.17
CA ARG A 33 -25.13 -21.88 -2.98
C ARG A 33 -26.11 -20.75 -2.64
N VAL A 34 -27.37 -21.11 -2.37
CA VAL A 34 -28.39 -20.16 -1.89
C VAL A 34 -27.97 -19.57 -0.54
N ASP A 35 -27.41 -20.38 0.35
CA ASP A 35 -26.91 -19.93 1.66
C ASP A 35 -25.74 -18.94 1.53
N GLN A 36 -24.80 -19.17 0.59
CA GLN A 36 -23.70 -18.23 0.32
C GLN A 36 -24.21 -16.88 -0.20
N CYS A 37 -25.14 -16.89 -1.17
CA CYS A 37 -25.72 -15.65 -1.70
C CYS A 37 -26.47 -14.87 -0.61
N ASN A 38 -27.23 -15.56 0.24
CA ASN A 38 -27.90 -14.95 1.39
C ASN A 38 -26.91 -14.37 2.40
N ALA A 39 -25.83 -15.09 2.71
CA ALA A 39 -24.80 -14.62 3.62
C ALA A 39 -24.13 -13.33 3.11
N ILE A 40 -23.79 -13.27 1.82
CA ILE A 40 -23.19 -12.09 1.18
C ILE A 40 -24.17 -10.91 1.18
N PHE A 41 -25.43 -11.15 0.85
CA PHE A 41 -26.47 -10.11 0.87
C PHE A 41 -26.73 -9.56 2.28
N GLN A 42 -26.70 -10.42 3.31
CA GLN A 42 -26.80 -9.98 4.70
C GLN A 42 -25.57 -9.17 5.12
N PHE A 43 -24.38 -9.59 4.69
CA PHE A 43 -23.15 -8.86 4.95
C PHE A 43 -23.20 -7.45 4.34
N SER A 44 -23.61 -7.30 3.07
CA SER A 44 -23.71 -5.97 2.46
C SER A 44 -24.71 -5.07 3.18
N ASN A 45 -25.83 -5.62 3.65
CA ASN A 45 -26.84 -4.85 4.38
C ASN A 45 -26.41 -4.48 5.80
N SER A 46 -25.39 -5.15 6.36
CA SER A 46 -24.80 -4.76 7.64
C SER A 46 -23.93 -3.51 7.55
N LEU A 47 -23.56 -3.10 6.34
CA LEU A 47 -22.75 -1.91 6.07
C LEU A 47 -23.62 -0.79 5.47
N GLY A 48 -23.31 0.45 5.83
CA GLY A 48 -23.90 1.62 5.19
C GLY A 48 -23.23 1.95 3.86
N ILE A 49 -23.90 2.77 3.04
CA ILE A 49 -23.31 3.36 1.83
C ILE A 49 -23.12 4.86 2.08
N ALA A 50 -21.88 5.34 1.93
CA ALA A 50 -21.56 6.75 2.08
C ALA A 50 -22.18 7.58 0.93
N THR A 51 -22.91 8.63 1.29
CA THR A 51 -23.65 9.49 0.35
C THR A 51 -22.79 10.52 -0.37
N ARG A 52 -21.67 10.93 0.24
CA ARG A 52 -20.68 11.81 -0.41
C ARG A 52 -19.68 10.99 -1.20
N ILE A 53 -19.49 11.38 -2.47
CA ILE A 53 -18.38 10.93 -3.30
C ILE A 53 -17.11 11.62 -2.78
N GLU A 54 -16.56 11.07 -1.71
CA GLU A 54 -15.15 11.27 -1.35
C GLU A 54 -14.37 10.11 -1.98
N SER A 55 -14.42 10.03 -3.30
CA SER A 55 -13.59 9.08 -4.05
C SER A 55 -12.14 9.47 -3.79
N SER A 56 -11.36 8.53 -3.26
CA SER A 56 -9.92 8.71 -3.22
C SER A 56 -9.39 8.95 -4.64
N TYR A 57 -8.21 9.55 -4.73
CA TYR A 57 -7.46 9.62 -5.98
C TYR A 57 -7.35 8.24 -6.67
N TYR A 58 -7.28 7.16 -5.89
CA TYR A 58 -7.11 5.80 -6.39
C TYR A 58 -8.37 5.25 -7.05
N CYS A 59 -9.54 5.54 -6.50
CA CYS A 59 -10.80 5.10 -7.08
C CYS A 59 -11.22 5.92 -8.31
N ASN A 60 -10.52 7.00 -8.64
CA ASN A 60 -10.83 7.91 -9.76
C ASN A 60 -9.61 8.16 -10.69
N ALA A 61 -8.60 7.28 -10.66
CA ALA A 61 -7.45 7.45 -11.52
C ALA A 61 -7.85 7.25 -13.00
N ASN A 62 -7.73 8.32 -13.79
CA ASN A 62 -8.09 8.41 -15.22
C ASN A 62 -7.37 7.42 -16.14
N PHE A 63 -6.49 6.57 -15.62
CA PHE A 63 -5.80 5.57 -16.43
C PHE A 63 -6.70 4.38 -16.80
N TYR A 64 -7.74 4.05 -16.01
CA TYR A 64 -8.50 2.79 -16.19
C TYR A 64 -10.01 2.83 -15.91
N ASN A 65 -10.65 4.01 -15.88
CA ASN A 65 -12.11 4.15 -15.79
C ASN A 65 -12.75 3.53 -14.53
N TRP A 66 -12.00 3.42 -13.42
CA TRP A 66 -12.59 3.13 -12.12
C TRP A 66 -13.13 4.47 -11.60
N THR A 67 -14.41 4.50 -11.31
CA THR A 67 -15.01 5.55 -10.49
C THR A 67 -15.51 4.86 -9.24
N SER A 68 -15.40 5.50 -8.07
CA SER A 68 -16.01 4.93 -6.87
C SER A 68 -17.53 4.87 -7.05
N TYR A 69 -18.15 3.71 -6.89
CA TYR A 69 -19.61 3.53 -6.89
C TYR A 69 -20.01 2.32 -6.03
N PRO A 70 -21.23 2.28 -5.48
CA PRO A 70 -21.66 1.14 -4.67
C PRO A 70 -21.91 -0.11 -5.54
N ARG A 71 -20.96 -1.05 -5.59
CA ARG A 71 -21.09 -2.32 -6.34
C ARG A 71 -22.30 -3.15 -5.89
N THR A 72 -22.61 -3.07 -4.60
CA THR A 72 -23.75 -3.74 -3.96
C THR A 72 -25.12 -3.22 -4.45
N ALA A 73 -25.17 -2.09 -5.16
CA ALA A 73 -26.43 -1.55 -5.69
C ALA A 73 -27.07 -2.46 -6.75
N SER A 74 -26.28 -3.30 -7.42
CA SER A 74 -26.76 -4.25 -8.43
C SER A 74 -27.30 -5.56 -7.83
N TRP A 75 -27.13 -5.77 -6.53
CA TRP A 75 -27.42 -7.05 -5.89
C TRP A 75 -28.92 -7.20 -5.62
N MET A 76 -29.49 -8.30 -6.10
CA MET A 76 -30.91 -8.59 -5.97
C MET A 76 -31.12 -9.91 -5.21
N ARG A 77 -31.86 -9.86 -4.10
CA ARG A 77 -32.20 -11.06 -3.32
C ARG A 77 -32.89 -12.11 -4.21
N GLY A 78 -32.53 -13.38 -4.04
CA GLY A 78 -33.10 -14.50 -4.81
C GLY A 78 -32.52 -14.66 -6.21
N THR A 79 -31.57 -13.81 -6.63
CA THR A 79 -30.82 -14.00 -7.87
C THR A 79 -29.49 -14.70 -7.63
N ASP A 80 -28.91 -15.25 -8.69
CA ASP A 80 -27.59 -15.88 -8.64
C ASP A 80 -26.49 -14.85 -8.34
N CYS A 81 -25.91 -14.95 -7.14
CA CYS A 81 -24.86 -14.02 -6.69
C CYS A 81 -23.56 -14.11 -7.50
N CYS A 82 -23.33 -15.18 -8.27
CA CYS A 82 -22.16 -15.23 -9.16
C CYS A 82 -22.26 -14.26 -10.35
N LYS A 83 -23.42 -13.63 -10.54
CA LYS A 83 -23.64 -12.55 -11.51
C LYS A 83 -23.58 -11.16 -10.88
N TRP A 84 -23.41 -11.08 -9.56
CA TRP A 84 -23.35 -9.81 -8.85
C TRP A 84 -22.00 -9.12 -9.08
N ASP A 85 -22.04 -7.80 -9.19
CA ASP A 85 -20.81 -7.01 -9.30
C ASP A 85 -19.95 -7.19 -8.04
N GLY A 86 -18.67 -7.50 -8.25
CA GLY A 86 -17.72 -7.76 -7.18
C GLY A 86 -17.72 -9.19 -6.63
N ILE A 87 -18.47 -10.13 -7.19
CA ILE A 87 -18.47 -11.54 -6.75
C ILE A 87 -17.90 -12.44 -7.83
N THR A 88 -16.94 -13.30 -7.45
CA THR A 88 -16.42 -14.37 -8.33
C THR A 88 -16.69 -15.72 -7.69
N CYS A 89 -17.18 -16.65 -8.50
CA CYS A 89 -17.42 -18.03 -8.10
C CYS A 89 -16.47 -19.01 -8.80
N ASP A 90 -16.23 -20.15 -8.17
CA ASP A 90 -15.46 -21.24 -8.74
C ASP A 90 -16.21 -21.83 -9.94
N ASN A 91 -15.54 -21.96 -11.08
CA ASN A 91 -16.17 -22.43 -12.32
C ASN A 91 -16.60 -23.91 -12.27
N VAL A 92 -16.07 -24.68 -11.30
CA VAL A 92 -16.38 -26.11 -11.13
C VAL A 92 -17.40 -26.30 -10.02
N THR A 93 -17.15 -25.77 -8.82
CA THR A 93 -18.03 -26.00 -7.66
C THR A 93 -19.19 -25.00 -7.58
N GLY A 94 -19.07 -23.84 -8.23
CA GLY A 94 -20.03 -22.74 -8.12
C GLY A 94 -19.97 -22.00 -6.78
N ASP A 95 -19.01 -22.33 -5.91
CA ASP A 95 -18.82 -21.66 -4.62
C ASP A 95 -18.30 -20.24 -4.81
N VAL A 96 -18.70 -19.32 -3.95
CA VAL A 96 -18.08 -17.98 -3.90
C VAL A 96 -16.66 -18.07 -3.40
N ILE A 97 -15.71 -17.63 -4.22
CA ILE A 97 -14.26 -17.67 -3.95
C ILE A 97 -13.64 -16.28 -3.85
N GLU A 98 -14.28 -15.23 -4.37
CA GLU A 98 -13.81 -13.85 -4.25
C GLU A 98 -14.97 -12.91 -3.93
N VAL A 99 -14.73 -12.01 -2.98
CA VAL A 99 -15.57 -10.84 -2.71
C VAL A 99 -14.71 -9.60 -2.87
N ASN A 100 -14.95 -8.83 -3.92
CA ASN A 100 -14.26 -7.58 -4.24
C ASN A 100 -15.23 -6.40 -4.20
N LEU A 101 -15.26 -5.74 -3.04
CA LEU A 101 -16.03 -4.52 -2.81
C LEU A 101 -15.10 -3.32 -2.66
N SER A 102 -13.97 -3.34 -3.37
CA SER A 102 -13.07 -2.18 -3.40
C SER A 102 -13.77 -0.98 -4.02
N CYS A 103 -13.47 0.23 -3.53
CA CYS A 103 -14.06 1.49 -4.04
C CYS A 103 -15.58 1.57 -3.96
N SER A 104 -16.22 0.80 -3.07
CA SER A 104 -17.68 0.61 -3.03
C SER A 104 -18.45 1.58 -2.13
N ARG A 105 -17.77 2.59 -1.57
CA ARG A 105 -18.36 3.59 -0.65
C ARG A 105 -18.98 2.96 0.61
N LEU A 106 -18.56 1.76 0.98
CA LEU A 106 -19.05 1.08 2.18
C LEU A 106 -18.58 1.84 3.42
N GLN A 107 -19.43 1.95 4.44
CA GLN A 107 -19.10 2.56 5.72
C GLN A 107 -19.67 1.74 6.87
N GLY A 108 -19.01 1.78 8.03
CA GLY A 108 -19.42 1.01 9.21
C GLY A 108 -18.31 0.10 9.69
N ILE A 109 -18.66 -0.92 10.46
CA ILE A 109 -17.72 -1.79 11.16
C ILE A 109 -17.88 -3.22 10.67
N LEU A 110 -16.78 -3.97 10.57
CA LEU A 110 -16.84 -5.42 10.39
C LEU A 110 -17.22 -6.06 11.73
N HIS A 111 -18.49 -6.47 11.87
CA HIS A 111 -18.95 -7.11 13.11
C HIS A 111 -18.42 -8.54 13.27
N VAL A 112 -18.14 -8.96 14.51
CA VAL A 112 -17.67 -10.33 14.83
C VAL A 112 -18.64 -11.43 14.39
N ASN A 113 -19.94 -11.13 14.37
CA ASN A 113 -21.00 -12.03 13.92
C ASN A 113 -21.34 -11.87 12.43
N SER A 114 -20.48 -11.21 11.64
CA SER A 114 -20.69 -11.02 10.21
C SER A 114 -20.85 -12.35 9.49
N THR A 115 -21.88 -12.43 8.65
CA THR A 115 -22.15 -13.59 7.80
C THR A 115 -21.06 -13.82 6.75
N LEU A 116 -20.21 -12.82 6.48
CA LEU A 116 -19.05 -12.96 5.61
C LEU A 116 -18.13 -14.12 6.06
N PHE A 117 -18.00 -14.33 7.37
CA PHE A 117 -17.13 -15.37 7.94
C PHE A 117 -17.69 -16.79 7.79
N SER A 118 -18.91 -16.96 7.26
CA SER A 118 -19.48 -18.27 6.91
C SER A 118 -18.98 -18.79 5.55
N LEU A 119 -18.36 -17.93 4.72
CA LEU A 119 -17.88 -18.27 3.38
C LEU A 119 -16.54 -19.03 3.44
N ARG A 120 -16.58 -20.29 3.88
CA ARG A 120 -15.37 -21.11 4.11
C ARG A 120 -14.51 -21.39 2.85
N ASN A 121 -15.08 -21.19 1.66
CA ASN A 121 -14.40 -21.36 0.39
C ASN A 121 -13.75 -20.08 -0.16
N LEU A 122 -13.87 -18.96 0.56
CA LEU A 122 -13.34 -17.68 0.14
C LEU A 122 -11.81 -17.72 0.06
N ARG A 123 -11.27 -17.35 -1.11
CA ARG A 123 -9.85 -17.27 -1.44
C ARG A 123 -9.35 -15.82 -1.49
N ALA A 124 -10.22 -14.87 -1.81
CA ALA A 124 -9.87 -13.46 -1.88
C ALA A 124 -10.95 -12.56 -1.29
N LEU A 125 -10.53 -11.60 -0.46
CA LEU A 125 -11.39 -10.58 0.12
C LEU A 125 -10.74 -9.20 -0.05
N TYR A 126 -11.37 -8.36 -0.87
CA TYR A 126 -10.93 -6.99 -1.13
C TYR A 126 -12.01 -6.00 -0.66
N LEU A 127 -11.72 -5.27 0.42
CA LEU A 127 -12.58 -4.22 0.97
C LEU A 127 -11.90 -2.85 0.92
N ARG A 128 -10.93 -2.72 0.03
CA ARG A 128 -10.07 -1.55 -0.09
C ARG A 128 -10.84 -0.26 -0.44
N ASP A 129 -10.34 0.87 0.04
CA ASP A 129 -10.83 2.20 -0.36
C ASP A 129 -12.34 2.35 -0.10
N ASN A 130 -12.68 2.12 1.15
CA ASN A 130 -14.00 2.31 1.71
C ASN A 130 -13.85 3.20 2.97
N LYS A 131 -14.92 3.32 3.76
CA LYS A 131 -14.96 4.04 5.03
C LYS A 131 -15.20 3.08 6.19
N LEU A 132 -14.58 1.91 6.15
CA LEU A 132 -14.68 0.93 7.22
C LEU A 132 -13.88 1.42 8.44
N ASP A 133 -14.43 1.28 9.64
CA ASP A 133 -13.84 1.62 10.93
C ASP A 133 -13.93 0.41 11.87
N GLY A 134 -13.34 0.53 13.05
CA GLY A 134 -13.33 -0.46 14.10
C GLY A 134 -12.17 -1.44 13.97
N PRO A 135 -12.09 -2.41 14.91
CA PRO A 135 -11.06 -3.43 14.89
C PRO A 135 -11.32 -4.50 13.84
N ILE A 136 -10.25 -5.15 13.38
CA ILE A 136 -10.35 -6.36 12.55
C ILE A 136 -10.85 -7.51 13.44
N PRO A 137 -11.99 -8.14 13.14
CA PRO A 137 -12.53 -9.23 13.94
C PRO A 137 -11.60 -10.45 13.96
N PRO A 138 -11.37 -11.09 15.13
CA PRO A 138 -10.62 -12.35 15.19
C PRO A 138 -11.24 -13.48 14.34
N CYS A 139 -12.56 -13.45 14.11
CA CYS A 139 -13.26 -14.41 13.28
C CYS A 139 -12.80 -14.40 11.80
N LEU A 140 -12.06 -13.37 11.35
CA LEU A 140 -11.45 -13.36 10.02
C LEU A 140 -10.49 -14.54 9.82
N GLY A 141 -9.85 -15.03 10.90
CA GLY A 141 -9.03 -16.24 10.89
C GLY A 141 -9.79 -17.54 10.63
N ASN A 142 -11.12 -17.53 10.58
CA ASN A 142 -11.92 -18.70 10.18
C ASN A 142 -11.91 -18.94 8.66
N LEU A 143 -11.47 -17.96 7.87
CA LEU A 143 -11.37 -18.07 6.41
C LEU A 143 -10.05 -18.77 6.04
N THR A 144 -9.96 -20.07 6.32
CA THR A 144 -8.71 -20.84 6.21
C THR A 144 -8.20 -21.02 4.78
N LYS A 145 -9.05 -20.82 3.76
CA LYS A 145 -8.68 -20.88 2.34
C LYS A 145 -8.22 -19.54 1.76
N ILE A 146 -8.22 -18.46 2.55
CA ILE A 146 -7.87 -17.13 2.07
C ILE A 146 -6.41 -17.09 1.62
N SER A 147 -6.20 -16.42 0.49
CA SER A 147 -4.91 -16.26 -0.18
C SER A 147 -4.55 -14.80 -0.39
N SER A 148 -5.55 -13.95 -0.64
CA SER A 148 -5.39 -12.50 -0.74
C SER A 148 -6.40 -11.79 0.15
N LEU A 149 -5.89 -10.89 0.99
CA LEU A 149 -6.69 -10.11 1.92
C LEU A 149 -6.23 -8.66 1.90
N SER A 150 -7.12 -7.76 1.48
CA SER A 150 -6.86 -6.31 1.48
C SER A 150 -7.96 -5.53 2.18
N LEU A 151 -7.56 -4.77 3.20
CA LEU A 151 -8.39 -3.79 3.90
C LEU A 151 -7.82 -2.37 3.74
N SER A 152 -6.93 -2.15 2.76
CA SER A 152 -6.19 -0.90 2.67
C SER A 152 -7.07 0.32 2.38
N PHE A 153 -6.58 1.52 2.73
CA PHE A 153 -7.31 2.78 2.55
C PHE A 153 -8.69 2.76 3.22
N ASN A 154 -8.71 2.51 4.53
CA ASN A 154 -9.89 2.57 5.38
C ASN A 154 -9.53 3.31 6.70
N HIS A 155 -10.43 3.27 7.69
CA HIS A 155 -10.24 3.81 9.03
C HIS A 155 -10.13 2.70 10.09
N ILE A 156 -9.62 1.52 9.71
CA ILE A 156 -9.50 0.37 10.61
C ILE A 156 -8.51 0.68 11.73
N ARG A 157 -8.86 0.35 12.97
CA ARG A 157 -8.07 0.66 14.19
C ARG A 157 -7.79 -0.57 15.05
N GLY A 158 -6.97 -0.42 16.08
CA GLY A 158 -6.61 -1.52 16.98
C GLY A 158 -5.52 -2.41 16.41
N SER A 159 -5.38 -3.61 16.98
CA SER A 159 -4.27 -4.54 16.70
C SER A 159 -4.63 -5.57 15.63
N LEU A 160 -3.59 -6.23 15.09
CA LEU A 160 -3.77 -7.33 14.15
C LEU A 160 -4.22 -8.59 14.90
N PRO A 161 -5.33 -9.24 14.50
CA PRO A 161 -5.79 -10.43 15.19
C PRO A 161 -4.86 -11.60 14.91
N ARG A 162 -4.32 -12.20 15.97
CA ARG A 162 -3.42 -13.38 15.90
C ARG A 162 -4.03 -14.58 15.18
N SER A 163 -5.36 -14.65 15.10
CA SER A 163 -6.07 -15.67 14.34
C SER A 163 -5.76 -15.65 12.84
N LEU A 164 -5.20 -14.55 12.30
CA LEU A 164 -4.65 -14.53 10.94
C LEU A 164 -3.50 -15.52 10.75
N ALA A 165 -2.79 -15.90 11.83
CA ALA A 165 -1.83 -16.99 11.79
C ALA A 165 -2.49 -18.35 11.49
N ASN A 166 -3.81 -18.50 11.70
CA ASN A 166 -4.51 -19.74 11.34
C ASN A 166 -4.67 -19.89 9.82
N CYS A 167 -4.48 -18.82 9.04
CA CYS A 167 -4.49 -18.82 7.56
C CYS A 167 -3.17 -19.34 6.97
N THR A 168 -2.55 -20.35 7.61
CA THR A 168 -1.12 -20.66 7.51
C THR A 168 -0.66 -21.23 6.17
N SER A 169 -1.50 -21.92 5.40
CA SER A 169 -1.04 -22.61 4.19
C SER A 169 -1.10 -21.74 2.92
N ASN A 170 -2.11 -20.88 2.81
CA ASN A 170 -2.46 -20.24 1.53
C ASN A 170 -2.28 -18.73 1.50
N LEU A 171 -2.14 -18.07 2.66
CA LEU A 171 -2.04 -16.61 2.72
C LEU A 171 -0.78 -16.14 2.00
N GLY A 172 -0.99 -15.46 0.88
CA GLY A 172 0.04 -14.96 -0.01
C GLY A 172 0.15 -13.44 -0.02
N GLU A 173 -0.98 -12.76 0.09
CA GLU A 173 -1.06 -11.30 0.10
C GLU A 173 -1.83 -10.80 1.32
N LEU A 174 -1.18 -9.91 2.06
CA LEU A 174 -1.76 -9.18 3.18
C LEU A 174 -1.48 -7.68 2.99
N ASP A 175 -2.51 -6.91 2.64
CA ASP A 175 -2.42 -5.45 2.48
C ASP A 175 -3.39 -4.73 3.42
N PHE A 176 -2.84 -4.20 4.51
CA PHE A 176 -3.55 -3.38 5.49
C PHE A 176 -3.05 -1.93 5.52
N SER A 177 -2.42 -1.49 4.42
CA SER A 177 -1.86 -0.14 4.32
C SER A 177 -2.91 0.97 4.43
N ASN A 178 -2.51 2.16 4.86
CA ASN A 178 -3.33 3.37 4.94
C ASN A 178 -4.59 3.15 5.80
N ASN A 179 -4.35 2.85 7.08
CA ASN A 179 -5.36 2.65 8.11
C ASN A 179 -4.90 3.34 9.42
N GLU A 180 -5.56 3.04 10.53
CA GLU A 180 -5.24 3.55 11.87
C GLU A 180 -4.82 2.43 12.84
N LEU A 181 -4.25 1.34 12.31
CA LEU A 181 -3.82 0.18 13.09
C LEU A 181 -2.65 0.55 14.02
N GLU A 182 -2.70 0.06 15.25
CA GLU A 182 -1.69 0.30 16.28
C GLU A 182 -1.31 -1.05 16.90
N ASP A 183 -0.08 -1.48 16.67
CA ASP A 183 0.46 -2.76 17.14
C ASP A 183 1.99 -2.76 17.05
N LEU A 184 2.63 -3.81 17.57
CA LEU A 184 4.01 -4.15 17.26
C LEU A 184 4.14 -4.76 15.86
N PHE A 185 5.38 -4.87 15.36
CA PHE A 185 5.64 -5.62 14.13
C PHE A 185 5.13 -7.08 14.27
N PRO A 186 4.27 -7.58 13.35
CA PRO A 186 3.66 -8.89 13.45
C PRO A 186 4.66 -10.01 13.10
N SER A 187 5.65 -10.24 13.95
CA SER A 187 6.67 -11.29 13.77
C SER A 187 6.09 -12.70 13.67
N TRP A 188 4.88 -12.93 14.19
CA TRP A 188 4.16 -14.19 14.02
C TRP A 188 3.75 -14.50 12.57
N LEU A 189 3.77 -13.52 11.65
CA LEU A 189 3.61 -13.75 10.20
C LEU A 189 4.88 -14.32 9.55
N GLU A 190 6.04 -14.26 10.23
CA GLU A 190 7.34 -14.59 9.63
C GLU A 190 7.45 -16.07 9.21
N ALA A 191 6.65 -16.95 9.80
CA ALA A 191 6.62 -18.38 9.51
C ALA A 191 5.71 -18.74 8.31
N LEU A 192 4.97 -17.80 7.74
CA LEU A 192 4.05 -18.07 6.64
C LEU A 192 4.83 -18.43 5.36
N PRO A 193 4.68 -19.66 4.83
CA PRO A 193 5.51 -20.15 3.73
C PRO A 193 5.13 -19.54 2.38
N SER A 194 3.89 -19.06 2.25
CA SER A 194 3.31 -18.59 0.99
C SER A 194 3.28 -17.06 0.85
N LEU A 195 3.56 -16.31 1.93
CA LEU A 195 3.43 -14.85 1.95
C LEU A 195 4.45 -14.21 0.99
N TYR A 196 3.94 -13.53 -0.03
CA TYR A 196 4.71 -12.80 -1.04
C TYR A 196 4.47 -11.28 -0.99
N VAL A 197 3.36 -10.80 -0.42
CA VAL A 197 3.12 -9.37 -0.13
C VAL A 197 2.79 -9.16 1.34
N LEU A 198 3.53 -8.24 1.97
CA LEU A 198 3.20 -7.69 3.28
C LEU A 198 3.20 -6.15 3.19
N GLY A 199 1.99 -5.57 3.20
CA GLY A 199 1.76 -4.13 3.17
C GLY A 199 1.14 -3.64 4.49
N LEU A 200 1.92 -2.90 5.28
CA LEU A 200 1.51 -2.28 6.56
C LEU A 200 1.68 -0.76 6.56
N ARG A 201 2.00 -0.19 5.40
CA ARG A 201 2.30 1.23 5.22
C ARG A 201 1.27 2.17 5.83
N SER A 202 1.66 3.35 6.29
CA SER A 202 0.74 4.43 6.72
C SER A 202 -0.23 3.94 7.79
N ASN A 203 0.30 3.52 8.93
CA ASN A 203 -0.43 3.11 10.12
C ASN A 203 0.26 3.70 11.36
N LYS A 204 -0.02 3.17 12.55
CA LYS A 204 0.59 3.55 13.83
C LYS A 204 1.42 2.41 14.43
N PHE A 205 1.93 1.48 13.60
CA PHE A 205 2.78 0.39 14.11
C PHE A 205 4.06 0.94 14.73
N HIS A 206 4.56 0.30 15.78
CA HIS A 206 5.71 0.80 16.53
C HIS A 206 6.61 -0.32 17.07
N GLY A 207 7.69 0.08 17.75
CA GLY A 207 8.64 -0.85 18.36
C GLY A 207 9.65 -1.41 17.35
N LEU A 208 10.29 -2.51 17.73
CA LEU A 208 11.41 -3.10 16.98
C LEU A 208 10.93 -4.06 15.88
N VAL A 209 11.53 -3.96 14.70
CA VAL A 209 11.34 -4.95 13.62
C VAL A 209 12.42 -6.01 13.74
N LYS A 210 12.16 -7.02 14.58
CA LYS A 210 13.08 -8.13 14.86
C LYS A 210 12.40 -9.48 14.68
N SER A 211 13.17 -10.48 14.25
CA SER A 211 12.69 -11.87 14.15
C SER A 211 12.45 -12.51 15.51
N SER A 212 11.44 -13.38 15.60
CA SER A 212 11.03 -14.08 16.82
C SER A 212 11.66 -15.47 17.01
N ARG A 213 12.74 -15.77 16.26
CA ARG A 213 13.51 -17.05 16.19
C ARG A 213 13.13 -17.99 15.04
N SER A 214 12.42 -17.52 14.02
CA SER A 214 12.27 -18.30 12.79
C SER A 214 13.62 -18.52 12.10
N ALA A 215 13.90 -19.76 11.69
CA ALA A 215 15.13 -20.09 10.97
C ALA A 215 15.17 -19.45 9.56
N GLN A 216 14.01 -19.17 8.97
CA GLN A 216 13.87 -18.56 7.64
C GLN A 216 12.61 -17.68 7.59
N PRO A 217 12.68 -16.43 8.07
CA PRO A 217 11.53 -15.55 8.04
C PRO A 217 11.17 -15.13 6.61
N PHE A 218 9.88 -15.20 6.28
CA PHE A 218 9.28 -14.78 5.01
C PHE A 218 9.99 -15.33 3.74
N PRO A 219 10.02 -16.66 3.54
CA PRO A 219 10.84 -17.29 2.51
C PRO A 219 10.45 -16.94 1.07
N ARG A 220 9.22 -16.45 0.85
CA ARG A 220 8.68 -16.11 -0.48
C ARG A 220 8.35 -14.64 -0.64
N LEU A 221 8.82 -13.76 0.24
CA LEU A 221 8.47 -12.34 0.18
C LEU A 221 9.02 -11.68 -1.10
N HIS A 222 8.18 -10.87 -1.74
CA HIS A 222 8.52 -10.06 -2.91
C HIS A 222 8.22 -8.59 -2.65
N ILE A 223 7.17 -8.27 -1.89
CA ILE A 223 6.83 -6.90 -1.51
C ILE A 223 6.83 -6.82 0.01
N PHE A 224 7.71 -5.98 0.54
CA PHE A 224 7.79 -5.63 1.95
C PHE A 224 7.65 -4.11 2.11
N ASP A 225 6.44 -3.65 2.42
CA ASP A 225 6.15 -2.23 2.61
C ASP A 225 5.62 -1.99 4.03
N ILE A 226 6.49 -1.49 4.89
CA ILE A 226 6.15 -1.11 6.27
C ILE A 226 6.39 0.38 6.53
N SER A 227 6.44 1.16 5.45
CA SER A 227 6.76 2.59 5.47
C SER A 227 5.73 3.44 6.20
N ASN A 228 6.09 4.67 6.57
CA ASN A 228 5.20 5.64 7.21
C ASN A 228 4.50 5.07 8.46
N ASN A 229 5.31 4.62 9.41
CA ASN A 229 4.91 4.09 10.71
C ASN A 229 5.83 4.68 11.80
N ASN A 230 5.74 4.17 13.02
CA ASN A 230 6.55 4.59 14.16
C ASN A 230 7.55 3.49 14.59
N PHE A 231 8.02 2.65 13.65
CA PHE A 231 9.03 1.63 13.95
C PHE A 231 10.37 2.27 14.31
N SER A 232 11.09 1.67 15.25
CA SER A 232 12.34 2.20 15.77
C SER A 232 13.38 1.11 16.01
N GLY A 233 14.60 1.54 16.39
CA GLY A 233 15.72 0.65 16.67
C GLY A 233 16.57 0.37 15.43
N ALA A 234 17.36 -0.69 15.50
CA ALA A 234 18.30 -1.05 14.44
C ALA A 234 17.58 -1.42 13.12
N PHE A 235 18.24 -1.16 11.99
CA PHE A 235 17.82 -1.62 10.68
C PHE A 235 17.54 -3.13 10.68
N PRO A 236 16.47 -3.62 10.02
CA PRO A 236 16.00 -5.01 10.11
C PRO A 236 16.86 -6.00 9.29
N THR A 237 18.17 -5.99 9.49
CA THR A 237 19.19 -6.78 8.76
C THR A 237 18.85 -8.27 8.68
N GLN A 238 18.30 -8.85 9.76
CA GLN A 238 17.94 -10.28 9.79
C GLN A 238 16.84 -10.65 8.79
N TYR A 239 15.86 -9.78 8.58
CA TYR A 239 14.80 -10.02 7.60
C TYR A 239 15.30 -9.84 6.18
N ILE A 240 16.05 -8.76 5.92
CA ILE A 240 16.65 -8.49 4.60
C ILE A 240 17.55 -9.67 4.16
N ALA A 241 18.35 -10.22 5.08
CA ALA A 241 19.19 -11.39 4.82
C ALA A 241 18.41 -12.68 4.48
N SER A 242 17.10 -12.70 4.72
CA SER A 242 16.27 -13.91 4.63
C SER A 242 15.28 -13.89 3.47
N PHE A 243 15.17 -12.78 2.71
CA PHE A 243 14.21 -12.62 1.61
C PHE A 243 14.63 -13.39 0.34
N LYS A 244 14.60 -14.72 0.42
CA LYS A 244 15.02 -15.63 -0.66
C LYS A 244 14.24 -15.43 -1.95
N GLY A 245 12.98 -15.02 -1.86
CA GLY A 245 12.15 -14.64 -3.02
C GLY A 245 12.78 -13.54 -3.87
N MET A 246 13.62 -12.69 -3.29
CA MET A 246 14.28 -11.56 -3.96
C MET A 246 15.73 -11.83 -4.38
N MET A 247 16.34 -12.96 -3.98
CA MET A 247 17.77 -13.24 -4.22
C MET A 247 18.09 -13.83 -5.61
N GLY A 248 17.10 -14.42 -6.32
CA GLY A 248 17.28 -14.82 -7.73
C GLY A 248 18.09 -16.09 -8.01
N GLY A 249 18.07 -17.11 -7.15
CA GLY A 249 18.74 -18.41 -7.43
C GLY A 249 18.12 -19.22 -8.59
N ASP A 250 18.94 -19.99 -9.32
CA ASP A 250 18.58 -20.76 -10.53
C ASP A 250 17.34 -21.68 -10.41
N LYS A 251 17.06 -22.20 -9.21
CA LYS A 251 15.87 -23.04 -8.95
C LYS A 251 14.55 -22.25 -8.84
N VAL A 252 14.61 -20.93 -8.64
CA VAL A 252 13.40 -20.09 -8.59
C VAL A 252 12.83 -19.91 -9.99
N ARG A 253 13.68 -19.88 -11.04
CA ARG A 253 13.25 -19.81 -12.45
C ARG A 253 12.40 -21.00 -12.89
N GLY A 254 12.68 -22.21 -12.37
CA GLY A 254 11.94 -23.43 -12.69
C GLY A 254 10.59 -23.59 -11.98
N ASN A 255 10.40 -22.96 -10.82
CA ASN A 255 9.14 -22.97 -10.06
C ASN A 255 8.31 -21.68 -10.25
N LEU A 256 8.76 -20.74 -11.08
CA LEU A 256 8.01 -19.53 -11.44
C LEU A 256 6.83 -19.83 -12.41
N LEU A 257 6.77 -21.04 -12.95
CA LEU A 257 5.55 -21.66 -13.46
C LEU A 257 4.68 -22.11 -12.27
N PHE A 258 4.03 -21.18 -11.57
CA PHE A 258 2.79 -21.55 -10.90
C PHE A 258 1.84 -22.06 -11.97
N GLN A 259 1.62 -23.37 -11.92
CA GLN A 259 0.81 -24.18 -12.80
C GLN A 259 -0.51 -23.47 -13.12
N GLU A 260 -0.72 -23.25 -14.42
CA GLU A 260 -1.99 -22.81 -14.99
C GLU A 260 -3.11 -23.76 -14.57
N HIS A 261 -3.94 -23.33 -13.63
CA HIS A 261 -5.33 -23.76 -13.57
C HIS A 261 -6.23 -22.54 -13.36
N GLY A 262 -6.58 -21.90 -14.47
CA GLY A 262 -7.95 -21.41 -14.68
C GLY A 262 -8.44 -20.18 -13.90
N VAL A 263 -7.60 -19.46 -13.15
CA VAL A 263 -7.99 -18.19 -12.52
C VAL A 263 -6.92 -17.16 -12.82
N ARG A 264 -7.30 -16.06 -13.49
CA ARG A 264 -6.44 -14.88 -13.63
C ARG A 264 -6.26 -14.30 -12.23
N ASN A 265 -5.21 -14.70 -11.53
CA ASN A 265 -4.89 -14.14 -10.21
C ASN A 265 -4.38 -12.70 -10.42
N PHE A 266 -5.30 -11.75 -10.30
CA PHE A 266 -4.99 -10.33 -10.32
C PHE A 266 -4.69 -9.87 -8.90
N TYR A 267 -3.42 -9.62 -8.59
CA TYR A 267 -3.05 -8.99 -7.33
C TYR A 267 -3.08 -7.48 -7.51
N THR A 268 -3.94 -6.78 -6.78
CA THR A 268 -3.97 -5.31 -6.75
C THR A 268 -3.42 -4.85 -5.42
N THR A 269 -2.11 -4.67 -5.34
CA THR A 269 -1.45 -4.01 -4.21
C THR A 269 -0.78 -2.72 -4.68
N HIS A 270 -0.73 -1.74 -3.79
CA HIS A 270 -0.13 -0.43 -4.07
C HIS A 270 1.22 -0.36 -3.41
N VAL A 271 2.24 -0.11 -4.23
CA VAL A 271 3.59 0.18 -3.76
C VAL A 271 3.91 1.60 -4.19
N ILE A 272 4.53 2.42 -3.34
CA ILE A 272 5.09 3.68 -3.86
C ILE A 272 6.33 3.31 -4.64
N GLY A 273 6.43 3.73 -5.90
CA GLY A 273 7.69 3.76 -6.62
C GLY A 273 7.79 5.07 -7.39
N LYS A 274 8.99 5.69 -7.39
CA LYS A 274 9.25 6.95 -8.10
C LYS A 274 8.37 8.13 -7.62
N GLY A 275 8.09 8.19 -6.31
CA GLY A 275 7.20 9.21 -5.71
C GLY A 275 5.72 9.10 -6.11
N ASN A 276 5.35 8.05 -6.86
CA ASN A 276 3.98 7.76 -7.26
C ASN A 276 3.54 6.43 -6.66
N ILE A 277 2.25 6.30 -6.37
CA ILE A 277 1.69 5.01 -6.02
C ILE A 277 1.49 4.22 -7.31
N LEU A 278 2.28 3.17 -7.48
CA LEU A 278 2.19 2.21 -8.58
C LEU A 278 1.02 1.27 -8.26
N ASP A 279 -0.03 1.33 -9.08
CA ASP A 279 -1.07 0.29 -9.12
C ASP A 279 -0.51 -0.89 -9.91
N LEU A 280 -0.11 -1.95 -9.20
CA LEU A 280 0.51 -3.09 -9.83
C LEU A 280 -0.52 -4.04 -10.47
N ARG A 281 -1.33 -3.56 -11.43
CA ARG A 281 -2.11 -4.46 -12.29
C ARG A 281 -1.21 -5.06 -13.36
N ARG A 282 -0.91 -6.35 -13.22
CA ARG A 282 0.10 -7.14 -13.95
C ARG A 282 1.50 -7.06 -13.34
N ILE A 283 1.61 -7.44 -12.07
CA ILE A 283 2.87 -8.03 -11.59
C ILE A 283 3.10 -9.28 -12.46
N HIS A 284 3.93 -9.16 -13.49
CA HIS A 284 4.80 -10.29 -13.80
C HIS A 284 5.51 -10.60 -12.49
N LYS A 285 5.51 -11.88 -12.08
CA LYS A 285 5.92 -12.43 -10.77
C LYS A 285 7.38 -12.09 -10.33
N THR A 286 7.96 -11.06 -10.94
CA THR A 286 9.31 -10.50 -10.83
C THR A 286 9.33 -9.13 -10.15
N TYR A 287 8.19 -8.52 -9.80
CA TYR A 287 8.19 -7.20 -9.13
C TYR A 287 8.55 -7.32 -7.66
N THR A 288 9.74 -6.87 -7.27
CA THR A 288 10.19 -6.93 -5.87
C THR A 288 10.59 -5.56 -5.34
N VAL A 289 10.05 -5.23 -4.16
CA VAL A 289 10.22 -3.91 -3.52
C VAL A 289 10.38 -4.06 -2.02
N ILE A 290 11.25 -3.22 -1.47
CA ILE A 290 11.35 -2.97 -0.04
C ILE A 290 11.19 -1.47 0.20
N ASP A 291 10.16 -1.11 0.98
CA ASP A 291 9.94 0.26 1.45
C ASP A 291 9.85 0.29 2.99
N LEU A 292 10.86 0.92 3.60
CA LEU A 292 10.99 1.15 5.03
C LEU A 292 10.92 2.65 5.38
N SER A 293 10.59 3.49 4.40
CA SER A 293 10.69 4.95 4.55
C SER A 293 9.79 5.51 5.63
N CYS A 294 10.06 6.74 6.07
CA CYS A 294 9.24 7.45 7.06
C CYS A 294 9.04 6.63 8.35
N ASN A 295 10.15 6.22 8.97
CA ASN A 295 10.20 5.52 10.25
C ASN A 295 11.37 6.08 11.09
N HIS A 296 11.73 5.42 12.18
CA HIS A 296 12.84 5.79 13.06
C HIS A 296 13.96 4.74 13.09
N PHE A 297 14.22 4.05 11.97
CA PHE A 297 15.29 3.07 11.89
C PHE A 297 16.67 3.74 12.01
N GLN A 298 17.58 3.05 12.69
CA GLN A 298 18.94 3.49 13.00
C GLN A 298 19.97 2.44 12.59
N GLY A 299 21.25 2.82 12.61
CA GLY A 299 22.36 1.95 12.24
C GLY A 299 22.60 1.96 10.74
N GLU A 300 23.42 1.00 10.29
CA GLU A 300 23.94 0.97 8.92
C GLU A 300 23.08 0.12 7.99
N ILE A 301 23.11 0.46 6.70
CA ILE A 301 22.57 -0.40 5.64
C ILE A 301 23.58 -1.54 5.43
N PRO A 302 23.20 -2.81 5.61
CA PRO A 302 24.15 -3.92 5.57
C PRO A 302 24.54 -4.29 4.13
N GLU A 303 25.78 -4.74 3.91
CA GLU A 303 26.30 -5.16 2.59
C GLU A 303 25.49 -6.30 1.95
N LEU A 304 24.79 -7.12 2.74
CA LEU A 304 23.93 -8.18 2.23
C LEU A 304 22.73 -7.67 1.42
N ILE A 305 22.46 -6.36 1.42
CA ILE A 305 21.41 -5.79 0.56
C ILE A 305 21.68 -6.10 -0.93
N GLY A 306 22.96 -6.18 -1.30
CA GLY A 306 23.37 -6.52 -2.66
C GLY A 306 23.10 -7.96 -3.09
N ASP A 307 22.67 -8.83 -2.18
CA ASP A 307 22.29 -10.22 -2.49
C ASP A 307 20.87 -10.32 -3.07
N LEU A 308 20.05 -9.27 -2.92
CA LEU A 308 18.65 -9.26 -3.37
C LEU A 308 18.53 -8.89 -4.87
N LYS A 309 19.15 -9.69 -5.74
CA LYS A 309 19.35 -9.41 -7.18
C LYS A 309 18.08 -9.13 -8.00
N LEU A 310 16.91 -9.54 -7.51
CA LEU A 310 15.64 -9.29 -8.18
C LEU A 310 15.00 -7.95 -7.81
N LEU A 311 15.59 -7.18 -6.87
CA LEU A 311 15.08 -5.88 -6.43
C LEU A 311 14.89 -4.92 -7.60
N ILE A 312 13.68 -4.38 -7.68
CA ILE A 312 13.29 -3.31 -8.60
C ILE A 312 13.20 -1.97 -7.86
N GLY A 313 12.78 -1.99 -6.59
CA GLY A 313 12.55 -0.79 -5.81
C GLY A 313 13.12 -0.84 -4.40
N LEU A 314 13.79 0.23 -3.99
CA LEU A 314 14.34 0.37 -2.66
C LEU A 314 14.12 1.78 -2.11
N ASN A 315 13.43 1.87 -0.97
CA ASN A 315 13.18 3.15 -0.31
C ASN A 315 13.41 3.05 1.19
N PHE A 316 14.47 3.73 1.63
CA PHE A 316 14.83 3.86 3.05
C PHE A 316 14.80 5.31 3.51
N SER A 317 14.22 6.22 2.72
CA SER A 317 14.21 7.65 3.00
C SER A 317 13.51 7.99 4.33
N HIS A 318 13.80 9.17 4.87
CA HIS A 318 13.16 9.66 6.10
C HIS A 318 13.29 8.68 7.28
N ASN A 319 14.53 8.28 7.56
CA ASN A 319 14.91 7.49 8.73
C ASN A 319 16.11 8.16 9.42
N ASN A 320 16.71 7.48 10.39
CA ASN A 320 17.90 7.94 11.09
C ASN A 320 19.11 7.01 10.81
N LEU A 321 19.22 6.52 9.58
CA LEU A 321 20.28 5.59 9.16
C LEU A 321 21.62 6.30 9.10
N THR A 322 22.68 5.59 9.49
CA THR A 322 24.05 6.08 9.59
C THR A 322 25.00 5.22 8.77
N GLY A 323 26.29 5.57 8.75
CA GLY A 323 27.31 4.81 8.02
C GLY A 323 27.33 5.11 6.53
N ALA A 324 28.16 4.37 5.79
CA ALA A 324 28.30 4.56 4.36
C ALA A 324 27.18 3.89 3.56
N ILE A 325 26.94 4.37 2.34
CA ILE A 325 26.18 3.63 1.34
C ILE A 325 27.01 2.39 0.95
N PRO A 326 26.52 1.15 1.13
CA PRO A 326 27.30 -0.06 0.87
C PRO A 326 27.60 -0.21 -0.63
N TYR A 327 28.82 -0.64 -0.97
CA TYR A 327 29.24 -0.78 -2.37
C TYR A 327 28.46 -1.86 -3.12
N SER A 328 27.97 -2.85 -2.37
CA SER A 328 27.08 -3.93 -2.84
C SER A 328 25.71 -3.45 -3.34
N LEU A 329 25.31 -2.19 -3.15
CA LEU A 329 24.11 -1.67 -3.82
C LEU A 329 24.26 -1.63 -5.35
N GLY A 330 25.48 -1.41 -5.86
CA GLY A 330 25.75 -1.47 -7.31
C GLY A 330 25.58 -2.87 -7.91
N ASN A 331 25.38 -3.87 -7.06
CA ASN A 331 25.20 -5.27 -7.41
C ASN A 331 23.73 -5.60 -7.78
N LEU A 332 22.80 -4.62 -7.64
CA LEU A 332 21.36 -4.72 -7.88
C LEU A 332 20.99 -4.24 -9.29
N THR A 333 21.44 -4.94 -10.33
CA THR A 333 21.33 -4.48 -11.74
C THR A 333 19.90 -4.32 -12.28
N ASN A 334 18.89 -4.86 -11.58
CA ASN A 334 17.47 -4.70 -11.92
C ASN A 334 16.80 -3.50 -11.22
N LEU A 335 17.55 -2.77 -10.38
CA LEU A 335 16.98 -1.68 -9.58
C LEU A 335 16.59 -0.51 -10.47
N GLU A 336 15.31 -0.15 -10.44
CA GLU A 336 14.73 0.95 -11.18
C GLU A 336 14.59 2.23 -10.35
N TRP A 337 14.47 2.11 -9.03
CA TRP A 337 14.36 3.30 -8.18
C TRP A 337 14.98 3.10 -6.80
N LEU A 338 15.74 4.11 -6.39
CA LEU A 338 16.48 4.15 -5.13
C LEU A 338 16.25 5.49 -4.43
N ASP A 339 15.67 5.45 -3.22
CA ASP A 339 15.54 6.63 -2.36
C ASP A 339 16.18 6.38 -0.99
N LEU A 340 17.27 7.08 -0.72
CA LEU A 340 17.99 7.08 0.56
C LEU A 340 17.98 8.47 1.22
N SER A 341 17.17 9.40 0.70
CA SER A 341 17.16 10.79 1.14
C SER A 341 16.68 10.97 2.58
N PHE A 342 16.99 12.11 3.21
CA PHE A 342 16.60 12.40 4.58
C PHE A 342 17.05 11.30 5.57
N ASN A 343 18.35 11.03 5.58
CA ASN A 343 19.00 10.14 6.53
C ASN A 343 20.28 10.82 7.07
N ASN A 344 21.10 10.08 7.80
CA ASN A 344 22.37 10.53 8.36
C ASN A 344 23.56 9.77 7.75
N LEU A 345 23.44 9.36 6.49
CA LEU A 345 24.46 8.58 5.77
C LEU A 345 25.71 9.43 5.52
N THR A 346 26.88 8.82 5.69
CA THR A 346 28.21 9.45 5.56
C THR A 346 29.03 8.79 4.45
N GLY A 347 30.26 9.25 4.24
CA GLY A 347 31.17 8.65 3.26
C GLY A 347 30.86 9.05 1.82
N LYS A 348 31.51 8.37 0.87
CA LYS A 348 31.38 8.64 -0.56
C LYS A 348 30.20 7.88 -1.16
N ILE A 349 29.64 8.42 -2.25
CA ILE A 349 28.75 7.65 -3.12
C ILE A 349 29.59 6.56 -3.81
N PRO A 350 29.27 5.26 -3.67
CA PRO A 350 30.04 4.19 -4.29
C PRO A 350 30.04 4.31 -5.81
N GLY A 351 31.21 4.17 -6.43
CA GLY A 351 31.34 4.18 -7.90
C GLY A 351 30.49 3.11 -8.58
N SER A 352 30.24 1.98 -7.91
CA SER A 352 29.40 0.89 -8.40
C SER A 352 27.93 1.30 -8.64
N LEU A 353 27.45 2.40 -8.07
CA LEU A 353 26.11 2.93 -8.39
C LEU A 353 26.03 3.48 -9.82
N ALA A 354 27.16 3.87 -10.42
CA ALA A 354 27.22 4.31 -11.81
C ALA A 354 26.91 3.18 -12.80
N ASP A 355 27.06 1.91 -12.37
CA ASP A 355 26.81 0.72 -13.18
C ASP A 355 25.32 0.30 -13.21
N LEU A 356 24.46 0.94 -12.41
CA LEU A 356 23.02 0.66 -12.37
C LEU A 356 22.29 1.30 -13.54
N THR A 357 22.37 0.67 -14.72
CA THR A 357 21.80 1.22 -15.96
C THR A 357 20.27 1.24 -16.01
N SER A 358 19.59 0.44 -15.18
CA SER A 358 18.13 0.38 -15.11
C SER A 358 17.52 1.45 -14.20
N LEU A 359 18.35 2.24 -13.50
CA LEU A 359 17.90 3.16 -12.46
C LEU A 359 17.21 4.39 -13.06
N GLU A 360 15.90 4.50 -12.94
CA GLU A 360 15.09 5.61 -13.46
C GLU A 360 14.83 6.71 -12.44
N TYR A 361 14.96 6.42 -11.14
CA TYR A 361 14.82 7.41 -10.07
C TYR A 361 15.91 7.22 -9.01
N LEU A 362 16.55 8.32 -8.65
CA LEU A 362 17.53 8.37 -7.57
C LEU A 362 17.28 9.59 -6.71
N ASN A 363 17.31 9.40 -5.40
CA ASN A 363 17.38 10.51 -4.45
C ASN A 363 18.28 10.16 -3.26
N LEU A 364 19.39 10.88 -3.13
CA LEU A 364 20.37 10.79 -2.05
C LEU A 364 20.42 12.09 -1.22
N SER A 365 19.49 13.00 -1.45
CA SER A 365 19.50 14.34 -0.86
C SER A 365 19.35 14.32 0.66
N THR A 366 19.81 15.38 1.31
CA THR A 366 19.68 15.57 2.77
C THR A 366 20.32 14.40 3.55
N ASN A 367 21.62 14.23 3.36
CA ASN A 367 22.49 13.30 4.08
C ASN A 367 23.80 14.01 4.47
N ARG A 368 24.83 13.26 4.86
CA ARG A 368 26.20 13.76 5.17
C ARG A 368 27.23 13.17 4.21
N LEU A 369 26.86 12.95 2.95
CA LEU A 369 27.74 12.38 1.92
C LEU A 369 28.84 13.37 1.52
N VAL A 370 30.00 12.82 1.15
CA VAL A 370 31.22 13.59 0.83
C VAL A 370 31.91 13.10 -0.44
N GLY A 371 32.72 13.97 -1.05
CA GLY A 371 33.56 13.62 -2.20
C GLY A 371 32.85 13.80 -3.56
N PRO A 372 33.51 13.38 -4.64
CA PRO A 372 32.97 13.50 -5.99
C PRO A 372 31.75 12.59 -6.19
N ILE A 373 30.74 13.11 -6.88
CA ILE A 373 29.66 12.29 -7.44
C ILE A 373 30.28 11.41 -8.56
N PRO A 374 30.13 10.07 -8.51
CA PRO A 374 30.61 9.19 -9.58
C PRO A 374 29.97 9.53 -10.91
N GLU A 375 30.73 9.43 -11.99
CA GLU A 375 30.21 9.62 -13.34
C GLU A 375 29.70 8.29 -13.90
N GLY A 376 28.51 8.31 -14.50
CA GLY A 376 27.91 7.15 -15.14
C GLY A 376 26.82 7.56 -16.11
N LYS A 377 26.60 6.80 -17.18
CA LYS A 377 25.61 7.17 -18.22
C LYS A 377 24.24 7.47 -17.62
N GLN A 378 23.77 6.62 -16.70
CA GLN A 378 22.48 6.79 -16.04
C GLN A 378 22.55 7.83 -14.91
N LEU A 379 23.60 7.78 -14.08
CA LEU A 379 23.78 8.68 -12.93
C LEU A 379 23.86 10.17 -13.35
N ASN A 380 24.43 10.44 -14.53
CA ASN A 380 24.52 11.78 -15.13
C ASN A 380 23.17 12.32 -15.63
N THR A 381 22.10 11.52 -15.65
CA THR A 381 20.76 11.99 -16.06
C THR A 381 19.98 12.65 -14.92
N PHE A 382 20.39 12.42 -13.67
CA PHE A 382 19.71 12.98 -12.50
C PHE A 382 20.11 14.44 -12.27
N GLN A 383 19.14 15.23 -11.80
CA GLN A 383 19.34 16.65 -11.51
C GLN A 383 20.03 16.86 -10.16
N SER A 384 20.46 18.11 -9.91
CA SER A 384 21.16 18.49 -8.67
C SER A 384 20.34 18.31 -7.40
N ASP A 385 19.01 18.27 -7.51
CA ASP A 385 18.08 18.05 -6.39
C ASP A 385 18.26 16.65 -5.77
N ALA A 386 18.52 15.62 -6.57
CA ALA A 386 18.79 14.26 -6.12
C ALA A 386 20.02 14.17 -5.19
N PHE A 387 20.93 15.15 -5.23
CA PHE A 387 22.16 15.17 -4.43
C PHE A 387 22.18 16.33 -3.41
N GLY A 388 21.19 17.21 -3.43
CA GLY A 388 21.11 18.43 -2.61
C GLY A 388 21.16 18.16 -1.11
N GLY A 389 21.49 19.16 -0.30
CA GLY A 389 21.56 18.99 1.16
C GLY A 389 22.73 18.13 1.68
N ASN A 390 23.69 17.78 0.82
CA ASN A 390 24.95 17.12 1.21
C ASN A 390 26.13 18.11 1.05
N PRO A 391 26.58 18.77 2.13
CA PRO A 391 27.58 19.83 2.04
C PRO A 391 28.98 19.35 1.65
N GLY A 392 29.28 18.04 1.72
CA GLY A 392 30.57 17.50 1.30
C GLY A 392 30.64 17.00 -0.14
N LEU A 393 29.52 16.94 -0.86
CA LEU A 393 29.50 16.48 -2.25
C LEU A 393 29.98 17.58 -3.21
N CYS A 394 30.60 17.15 -4.31
CA CYS A 394 31.08 17.99 -5.41
C CYS A 394 31.04 17.22 -6.74
N GLY A 395 31.25 17.90 -7.85
CA GLY A 395 31.18 17.32 -9.20
C GLY A 395 29.77 17.35 -9.79
N PHE A 396 29.68 17.09 -11.09
CA PHE A 396 28.42 17.13 -11.84
C PHE A 396 27.37 16.17 -11.22
N PRO A 397 26.08 16.56 -11.10
CA PRO A 397 25.43 17.79 -11.58
C PRO A 397 25.51 18.99 -10.62
N LEU A 398 26.28 18.92 -9.53
CA LEU A 398 26.46 20.05 -8.62
C LEU A 398 27.42 21.08 -9.21
N GLN A 399 27.19 22.35 -8.90
CA GLN A 399 28.07 23.46 -9.34
C GLN A 399 29.41 23.51 -8.61
N ARG A 400 29.54 22.78 -7.49
CA ARG A 400 30.76 22.77 -6.68
C ARG A 400 31.82 21.89 -7.34
N GLN A 401 32.99 22.46 -7.64
CA GLN A 401 34.14 21.71 -8.15
C GLN A 401 34.80 20.87 -7.04
N CYS A 402 35.30 19.69 -7.40
CA CYS A 402 36.09 18.87 -6.50
C CYS A 402 37.56 19.30 -6.56
N GLY A 403 38.17 19.60 -5.40
CA GLY A 403 39.60 19.95 -5.32
C GLY A 403 39.92 21.38 -4.87
N GLY A 404 39.02 22.06 -4.14
CA GLY A 404 39.41 23.26 -3.39
C GLY A 404 40.23 22.89 -2.15
N ASP A 405 41.42 23.47 -2.02
CA ASP A 405 42.34 23.25 -0.91
C ASP A 405 41.68 23.39 0.47
N ALA A 406 42.11 22.54 1.39
CA ALA A 406 41.74 22.55 2.81
C ALA A 406 42.36 23.74 3.59
N ASN A 407 42.46 24.92 2.98
CA ASN A 407 42.99 26.14 3.59
C ASN A 407 42.21 27.37 3.11
N GLU A 408 41.00 27.57 3.63
CA GLU A 408 40.44 28.91 3.73
C GLU A 408 39.65 29.02 5.05
N PRO A 409 40.06 29.87 6.02
CA PRO A 409 39.24 30.15 7.20
C PRO A 409 37.98 30.91 6.78
N PRO A 410 36.90 30.92 7.59
CA PRO A 410 35.70 31.66 7.25
C PRO A 410 36.04 33.15 7.13
N ALA A 411 36.00 33.68 5.90
CA ALA A 411 36.14 35.10 5.67
C ALA A 411 34.97 35.83 6.37
N SER A 412 35.32 36.57 7.41
CA SER A 412 34.47 37.59 8.01
C SER A 412 34.03 38.57 6.93
N SER A 413 32.73 38.82 6.84
CA SER A 413 32.15 39.84 5.99
C SER A 413 32.59 41.24 6.44
N THR A 414 33.62 41.79 5.79
CA THR A 414 33.85 43.23 5.73
C THR A 414 33.40 43.73 4.37
N LEU A 415 32.23 44.37 4.36
CA LEU A 415 31.73 45.16 3.25
C LEU A 415 32.77 46.22 2.87
N LYS A 416 33.20 46.21 1.61
CA LYS A 416 33.74 47.40 0.95
C LYS A 416 32.78 47.80 -0.15
N ASP A 417 32.34 49.04 -0.03
CA ASP A 417 31.49 49.77 -0.94
C ASP A 417 32.12 49.86 -2.33
N GLU A 418 31.33 49.53 -3.36
CA GLU A 418 31.49 50.14 -4.68
C GLU A 418 30.14 50.72 -5.11
N GLU A 419 30.16 52.03 -5.31
CA GLU A 419 29.06 52.86 -5.74
C GLU A 419 28.67 52.63 -7.21
N ASN A 420 27.36 52.66 -7.42
CA ASN A 420 26.62 53.23 -8.54
C ASN A 420 26.62 52.54 -9.91
N THR A 421 25.44 52.04 -10.28
CA THR A 421 24.59 52.71 -11.29
C THR A 421 23.10 52.38 -11.12
N ASN A 422 22.30 53.42 -10.78
CA ASN A 422 20.88 53.70 -11.08
C ASN A 422 19.92 52.58 -11.54
N ASN A 423 18.87 52.28 -10.73
CA ASN A 423 17.49 52.82 -10.89
C ASN A 423 16.42 52.01 -10.12
N GLY A 424 15.63 52.70 -9.28
CA GLY A 424 14.36 52.24 -8.65
C GLY A 424 14.55 51.49 -7.32
N SER A 425 13.76 51.66 -6.26
CA SER A 425 12.49 52.33 -6.03
C SER A 425 12.31 52.50 -4.51
N TRP A 426 12.08 53.74 -4.08
CA TRP A 426 11.58 54.34 -2.83
C TRP A 426 10.54 53.61 -1.93
N ILE A 427 10.32 52.29 -2.04
CA ILE A 427 9.27 51.59 -1.28
C ILE A 427 9.82 50.27 -0.73
N GLU A 428 10.31 50.22 0.52
CA GLU A 428 10.43 48.93 1.22
C GLU A 428 10.47 48.97 2.76
N TRP A 429 10.79 50.09 3.42
CA TRP A 429 10.98 50.07 4.88
C TRP A 429 9.75 50.41 5.74
N GLN A 430 8.63 50.85 5.15
CA GLN A 430 7.38 51.10 5.88
C GLN A 430 6.43 49.88 5.90
N ALA A 431 6.66 48.87 5.06
CA ALA A 431 5.82 47.68 4.99
C ALA A 431 6.14 46.64 6.09
N VAL A 432 7.36 46.66 6.61
CA VAL A 432 7.87 45.65 7.56
C VAL A 432 7.16 45.73 8.94
N PRO A 433 6.93 46.91 9.56
CA PRO A 433 6.24 46.98 10.85
C PRO A 433 4.74 46.68 10.74
N LEU A 434 4.10 47.10 9.64
CA LEU A 434 2.70 46.80 9.33
C LEU A 434 2.47 45.30 9.09
N GLY A 435 3.42 44.63 8.40
CA GLY A 435 3.41 43.18 8.18
C GLY A 435 3.56 42.38 9.48
N TYR A 436 4.40 42.85 10.41
CA TYR A 436 4.56 42.21 11.72
C TYR A 436 3.29 42.29 12.57
N GLY A 437 2.58 43.43 12.55
CA GLY A 437 1.34 43.62 13.29
C GLY A 437 0.19 42.75 12.79
N CYS A 438 -0.06 42.70 11.48
CA CYS A 438 -1.16 41.90 10.93
C CYS A 438 -0.85 40.39 10.90
N GLY A 439 0.42 40.02 10.66
CA GLY A 439 0.87 38.64 10.62
C GLY A 439 0.83 37.93 11.97
N THR A 440 1.17 38.62 13.06
CA THR A 440 1.13 38.06 14.42
C THR A 440 -0.31 37.84 14.91
N VAL A 441 -1.22 38.77 14.65
CA VAL A 441 -2.65 38.62 15.02
C VAL A 441 -3.29 37.45 14.26
N LEU A 442 -3.03 37.34 12.95
CA LEU A 442 -3.52 36.21 12.15
C LEU A 442 -2.87 34.89 12.59
N GLY A 443 -1.56 34.88 12.88
CA GLY A 443 -0.83 33.71 13.34
C GLY A 443 -1.35 33.17 14.68
N LEU A 444 -1.59 34.05 15.65
CA LEU A 444 -2.15 33.68 16.96
C LEU A 444 -3.62 33.22 16.85
N SER A 445 -4.41 33.86 15.97
CA SER A 445 -5.79 33.45 15.72
C SER A 445 -5.88 32.07 15.08
N VAL A 446 -5.02 31.79 14.08
CA VAL A 446 -4.92 30.47 13.44
C VAL A 446 -4.39 29.42 14.42
N GLY A 447 -3.38 29.76 15.22
CA GLY A 447 -2.86 28.89 16.28
C GLY A 447 -3.93 28.52 17.32
N TYR A 448 -4.72 29.50 17.77
CA TYR A 448 -5.83 29.30 18.69
C TYR A 448 -6.92 28.40 18.10
N ILE A 449 -7.30 28.62 16.83
CA ILE A 449 -8.27 27.76 16.12
C ILE A 449 -7.75 26.33 15.97
N ILE A 450 -6.47 26.14 15.67
CA ILE A 450 -5.86 24.81 15.52
C ILE A 450 -5.83 24.05 16.86
N LEU A 451 -5.51 24.74 17.95
CA LEU A 451 -5.46 24.15 19.29
C LEU A 451 -6.84 23.84 19.86
N HIS A 452 -7.85 24.67 19.58
CA HIS A 452 -9.18 24.55 20.19
C HIS A 452 -10.16 23.67 19.38
N PHE A 453 -9.98 23.53 18.05
CA PHE A 453 -10.93 22.81 17.17
C PHE A 453 -10.40 21.51 16.56
N GLN A 454 -9.18 21.07 16.89
CA GLN A 454 -8.48 19.89 16.30
C GLN A 454 -8.71 19.68 14.79
N ARG A 455 -7.69 20.09 13.99
CA ARG A 455 -7.53 19.84 12.54
C ARG A 455 -8.66 20.37 11.65
N PRO A 456 -8.71 21.69 11.36
CA PRO A 456 -9.67 22.26 10.41
C PRO A 456 -9.41 21.77 8.97
N LEU A 457 -10.27 20.88 8.49
CA LEU A 457 -10.24 20.26 7.16
C LEU A 457 -10.15 21.27 6.01
N TRP A 458 -10.69 22.48 6.17
CA TRP A 458 -10.65 23.53 5.14
C TRP A 458 -9.24 24.09 4.92
N LEU A 459 -8.43 24.19 5.98
CA LEU A 459 -7.06 24.72 5.92
C LEU A 459 -6.12 23.69 5.28
N MET A 460 -6.26 22.42 5.64
CA MET A 460 -5.52 21.31 5.01
C MET A 460 -5.81 21.21 3.51
N ARG A 461 -7.09 21.26 3.11
CA ARG A 461 -7.49 21.27 1.70
C ARG A 461 -6.95 22.47 0.93
N MET A 462 -6.71 23.61 1.60
CA MET A 462 -6.14 24.80 0.97
C MET A 462 -4.62 24.67 0.78
N ILE A 463 -3.92 24.09 1.75
CA ILE A 463 -2.48 23.78 1.69
C ILE A 463 -2.21 22.73 0.61
N GLU A 464 -2.98 21.65 0.56
CA GLU A 464 -2.89 20.62 -0.49
C GLU A 464 -3.14 21.20 -1.89
N ARG A 465 -4.13 22.08 -2.06
CA ARG A 465 -4.37 22.77 -3.33
C ARG A 465 -3.23 23.70 -3.74
N ARG A 466 -2.50 24.31 -2.79
CA ARG A 466 -1.32 25.14 -3.08
C ARG A 466 -0.12 24.29 -3.45
N ILE A 467 0.15 23.20 -2.72
CA ILE A 467 1.22 22.24 -3.03
C ILE A 467 0.99 21.63 -4.43
N TYR A 468 -0.25 21.26 -4.75
CA TYR A 468 -0.62 20.76 -6.07
C TYR A 468 -0.42 21.80 -7.20
N LYS A 469 -0.75 23.07 -6.95
CA LYS A 469 -0.51 24.14 -7.93
C LYS A 469 0.99 24.40 -8.16
N LEU A 470 1.82 24.24 -7.14
CA LEU A 470 3.28 24.36 -7.23
C LEU A 470 3.88 23.18 -8.01
N GLN A 471 3.45 21.96 -7.73
CA GLN A 471 3.86 20.75 -8.47
C GLN A 471 3.41 20.79 -9.95
N ARG A 472 2.21 21.32 -10.24
CA ARG A 472 1.72 21.50 -11.62
C ARG A 472 2.49 22.57 -12.39
N ARG A 473 2.98 23.61 -11.71
CA ARG A 473 3.84 24.64 -12.34
C ARG A 473 5.22 24.07 -12.66
N ALA A 474 5.79 23.27 -11.76
CA ALA A 474 7.05 22.56 -12.00
C ALA A 474 6.99 21.63 -13.23
N ARG A 475 5.86 20.93 -13.44
CA ARG A 475 5.66 20.08 -14.64
C ARG A 475 5.52 20.85 -15.96
N ARG A 476 4.93 22.05 -15.95
CA ARG A 476 4.77 22.87 -17.17
C ARG A 476 6.07 23.52 -17.64
N THR A 477 7.05 23.65 -16.78
CA THR A 477 8.43 24.06 -17.11
C THR A 477 9.28 22.91 -17.68
N HIS A 478 8.75 21.67 -17.73
CA HIS A 478 9.42 20.51 -18.36
C HIS A 478 8.81 20.13 -19.72
N GLU A 479 7.75 20.81 -20.18
CA GLU A 479 7.14 20.63 -21.51
C GLU A 479 7.37 21.85 -22.43
N ARG A 480 8.41 22.65 -22.16
CA ARG A 480 8.89 23.71 -23.06
C ARG A 480 10.37 23.57 -23.34
#